data_AF-A0A0N9IET9-F1
#
_entry.id   AF-A0A0N9IET9-F1
#
_cell.length_a   1.000
_cell.length_b   1.000
_cell.length_c   1.000
_cell.angle_alpha   90.00
_cell.angle_beta   90.00
_cell.angle_gamma   90.00
#
_symmetry.space_group_name_H-M   'P 1'
#
loop_
_entity.id
_entity.type
_entity.pdbx_description
1 polymer ?
#
loop_
_entity_poly.entity_id
_entity_poly.type
_entity_poly.pdbx_seq_one_letter_code
_entity_poly.pdbx_strand_id
1 'polypeptide(L)'
;MKMRRRFAAGLLVPVLLAGACSGEQQPGGSVPQNQQQPGQTAEKLADEQPDDARLRVIEAGAAGGNFYAYVENPEDREVAGQIEFTAFDAAGKAFKESSTTKPEGRFEVFPPKSTIAVALFLVMDRSAGEKPKFSRIEAEVTTKKRSAIPQHQQGRFEAGPVTSETRSGSIFAKTIVEVTNGYPEKVSGGVLVVMCKDAAGKVVNTASTQFSAEANGKKAVDLSSSGGGSGCKAYPRMSSSTRFGETE
;
A
#
# COMPACT_ATOMS: atom_id res chain seq x y z
N MET A 1 -39.98 -37.21 -20.15
CA MET A 1 -40.71 -37.56 -21.39
C MET A 1 -42.03 -36.80 -21.39
N LYS A 2 -42.56 -36.38 -22.55
CA LYS A 2 -43.57 -35.30 -22.74
C LYS A 2 -43.07 -33.87 -22.42
N MET A 3 -43.52 -32.80 -23.08
CA MET A 3 -43.72 -32.54 -24.53
C MET A 3 -43.95 -31.03 -24.76
N ARG A 4 -43.29 -30.43 -25.77
CA ARG A 4 -43.72 -29.37 -26.74
C ARG A 4 -44.68 -28.23 -26.25
N ARG A 5 -44.55 -26.97 -26.70
CA ARG A 5 -44.53 -26.50 -28.11
C ARG A 5 -43.84 -25.14 -28.29
N ARG A 6 -43.48 -24.83 -29.55
CA ARG A 6 -42.93 -23.55 -30.06
C ARG A 6 -44.07 -22.61 -30.49
N PHE A 7 -43.76 -21.31 -30.63
CA PHE A 7 -44.22 -20.49 -31.77
C PHE A 7 -43.12 -19.50 -32.19
N ALA A 8 -43.19 -19.03 -33.44
CA ALA A 8 -42.20 -18.18 -34.11
C ALA A 8 -42.91 -17.28 -35.16
N ALA A 9 -42.12 -16.45 -35.87
CA ALA A 9 -42.48 -15.39 -36.83
C ALA A 9 -42.67 -13.99 -36.19
N GLY A 10 -42.30 -12.88 -36.85
CA GLY A 10 -41.70 -12.75 -38.18
C GLY A 10 -41.23 -11.31 -38.50
N LEU A 11 -40.46 -11.16 -39.59
CA LEU A 11 -39.87 -9.90 -40.10
C LEU A 11 -40.92 -8.83 -40.46
N LEU A 12 -40.49 -7.54 -40.45
CA LEU A 12 -40.40 -6.73 -41.69
C LEU A 12 -39.66 -5.39 -41.49
N VAL A 13 -38.94 -4.97 -42.54
CA VAL A 13 -38.28 -3.67 -42.72
C VAL A 13 -38.83 -3.06 -44.02
N PRO A 14 -38.94 -1.72 -44.11
CA PRO A 14 -38.63 -1.07 -45.39
C PRO A 14 -37.68 0.12 -45.26
N VAL A 15 -36.83 0.26 -46.28
CA VAL A 15 -35.96 1.41 -46.58
C VAL A 15 -36.72 2.37 -47.51
N LEU A 16 -36.45 3.68 -47.43
CA LEU A 16 -36.76 4.63 -48.52
C LEU A 16 -35.65 5.68 -48.67
N LEU A 17 -35.41 6.11 -49.90
CA LEU A 17 -34.22 6.84 -50.34
C LEU A 17 -34.43 8.36 -50.57
N ALA A 18 -33.33 9.10 -50.36
CA ALA A 18 -32.79 10.20 -51.17
C ALA A 18 -33.65 11.37 -51.68
N GLY A 19 -33.10 12.58 -51.49
CA GLY A 19 -33.32 13.77 -52.32
C GLY A 19 -32.03 14.60 -52.38
N ALA A 20 -31.69 15.20 -53.52
CA ALA A 20 -30.42 15.87 -53.78
C ALA A 20 -30.57 17.13 -54.66
N CYS A 21 -29.50 17.94 -54.77
CA CYS A 21 -29.35 19.17 -55.57
C CYS A 21 -30.16 20.41 -55.07
N SER A 22 -29.78 21.69 -55.23
CA SER A 22 -28.53 22.43 -55.56
C SER A 22 -28.85 23.95 -55.55
N GLY A 23 -27.98 24.93 -55.29
CA GLY A 23 -26.57 24.95 -54.88
C GLY A 23 -25.79 26.15 -55.48
N GLU A 24 -25.27 27.10 -54.68
CA GLU A 24 -24.62 28.35 -55.14
C GLU A 24 -23.21 28.59 -54.51
N GLN A 25 -22.29 29.12 -55.32
CA GLN A 25 -20.98 29.68 -54.92
C GLN A 25 -21.13 31.23 -54.90
N GLN A 26 -20.37 32.06 -54.16
CA GLN A 26 -18.91 32.25 -54.20
C GLN A 26 -18.49 33.26 -53.06
N PRO A 27 -17.24 33.79 -52.98
CA PRO A 27 -16.16 33.29 -52.13
C PRO A 27 -15.70 34.23 -50.99
N GLY A 28 -14.85 33.73 -50.08
CA GLY A 28 -13.90 34.56 -49.33
C GLY A 28 -13.57 34.10 -47.91
N GLY A 29 -12.47 33.36 -47.73
CA GLY A 29 -11.93 33.03 -46.39
C GLY A 29 -11.27 31.66 -46.25
N SER A 30 -9.96 31.62 -46.49
CA SER A 30 -8.93 30.70 -45.94
C SER A 30 -9.33 29.26 -45.51
N VAL A 31 -8.83 28.29 -46.27
CA VAL A 31 -8.84 26.82 -46.05
C VAL A 31 -7.36 26.45 -45.69
N PRO A 32 -7.01 25.49 -44.78
CA PRO A 32 -7.54 24.12 -44.86
C PRO A 32 -7.76 23.28 -43.58
N GLN A 33 -8.71 22.35 -43.75
CA GLN A 33 -8.68 20.93 -43.38
C GLN A 33 -8.26 20.50 -41.95
N ASN A 34 -9.29 20.25 -41.15
CA ASN A 34 -9.61 18.91 -40.64
C ASN A 34 -8.48 17.86 -40.60
N GLN A 35 -7.90 17.64 -39.42
CA GLN A 35 -7.55 16.30 -38.95
C GLN A 35 -8.18 16.06 -37.58
N GLN A 36 -9.44 15.60 -37.57
CA GLN A 36 -9.93 14.82 -36.45
C GLN A 36 -9.11 13.52 -36.37
N GLN A 37 -8.16 13.49 -35.44
CA GLN A 37 -7.41 12.30 -35.09
C GLN A 37 -8.25 11.50 -34.08
N PRO A 38 -8.80 10.32 -34.43
CA PRO A 38 -9.57 9.53 -33.48
C PRO A 38 -8.59 8.87 -32.50
N GLY A 39 -8.57 9.34 -31.24
CA GLY A 39 -7.75 8.65 -30.22
C GLY A 39 -7.39 9.39 -28.93
N GLN A 40 -7.72 10.68 -28.74
CA GLN A 40 -7.29 11.41 -27.54
C GLN A 40 -8.38 12.27 -26.89
N THR A 41 -9.17 11.67 -25.99
CA THR A 41 -9.74 12.32 -24.77
C THR A 41 -10.51 11.29 -23.91
N ALA A 42 -9.79 10.32 -23.35
CA ALA A 42 -10.36 9.38 -22.36
C ALA A 42 -9.38 8.97 -21.23
N GLU A 43 -8.06 9.02 -21.47
CA GLU A 43 -7.06 8.53 -20.51
C GLU A 43 -6.42 9.59 -19.59
N LYS A 44 -6.81 10.87 -19.69
CA LYS A 44 -6.18 11.96 -18.92
C LYS A 44 -7.08 12.60 -17.84
N LEU A 45 -7.91 11.78 -17.19
CA LEU A 45 -8.76 12.15 -16.06
C LEU A 45 -8.62 11.21 -14.83
N ALA A 46 -7.69 10.24 -14.89
CA ALA A 46 -7.46 9.27 -13.80
C ALA A 46 -6.23 9.58 -12.92
N ASP A 47 -5.37 10.54 -13.32
CA ASP A 47 -4.16 10.95 -12.56
C ASP A 47 -4.40 12.16 -11.66
N GLU A 48 -5.58 12.79 -11.72
CA GLU A 48 -6.07 13.74 -10.71
C GLU A 48 -6.64 12.98 -9.50
N GLN A 49 -5.75 12.37 -8.74
CA GLN A 49 -6.00 12.29 -7.31
C GLN A 49 -5.86 13.72 -6.77
N PRO A 50 -6.88 14.33 -6.14
CA PRO A 50 -6.70 15.62 -5.49
C PRO A 50 -5.60 15.50 -4.43
N ASP A 51 -4.78 16.56 -4.31
CA ASP A 51 -3.59 16.63 -3.45
C ASP A 51 -3.92 16.68 -1.93
N ASP A 52 -5.10 16.18 -1.53
CA ASP A 52 -5.71 16.38 -0.21
C ASP A 52 -5.97 15.08 0.58
N ALA A 53 -5.50 13.92 0.11
CA ALA A 53 -5.70 12.64 0.77
C ALA A 53 -5.12 12.62 2.20
N ARG A 54 -5.96 12.35 3.21
CA ARG A 54 -5.64 12.69 4.62
C ARG A 54 -5.06 11.54 5.41
N LEU A 55 -3.86 11.08 5.05
CA LEU A 55 -3.10 10.18 5.93
C LEU A 55 -2.73 10.91 7.24
N ARG A 56 -2.97 10.27 8.38
CA ARG A 56 -2.76 10.86 9.71
C ARG A 56 -1.84 9.99 10.55
N VAL A 57 -0.72 10.55 11.00
CA VAL A 57 0.12 9.92 12.03
C VAL A 57 -0.58 10.07 13.38
N ILE A 58 -0.87 8.94 14.04
CA ILE A 58 -1.63 8.88 15.30
C ILE A 58 -0.70 8.72 16.52
N GLU A 59 0.38 7.96 16.36
CA GLU A 59 1.38 7.65 17.40
C GLU A 59 2.71 7.41 16.68
N ALA A 60 3.81 7.99 17.17
CA ALA A 60 5.16 7.76 16.64
C ALA A 60 6.16 7.59 17.78
N GLY A 61 7.21 6.79 17.58
CA GLY A 61 8.17 6.48 18.65
C GLY A 61 9.33 5.60 18.21
N ALA A 62 10.11 5.15 19.20
CA ALA A 62 11.22 4.21 19.03
C ALA A 62 11.03 3.00 19.96
N ALA A 63 11.13 1.79 19.43
CA ALA A 63 11.00 0.54 20.18
C ALA A 63 11.64 -0.64 19.41
N GLY A 64 12.19 -1.63 20.12
CA GLY A 64 12.80 -2.82 19.49
C GLY A 64 14.03 -2.57 18.60
N GLY A 65 14.59 -1.36 18.57
CA GLY A 65 15.63 -0.97 17.61
C GLY A 65 15.09 -0.48 16.26
N ASN A 66 13.83 -0.05 16.20
CA ASN A 66 13.22 0.60 15.05
C ASN A 66 12.57 1.94 15.47
N PHE A 67 12.44 2.87 14.53
CA PHE A 67 11.39 3.88 14.60
C PHE A 67 10.07 3.27 14.12
N TYR A 68 8.96 3.71 14.71
CA TYR A 68 7.63 3.26 14.35
C TYR A 68 6.62 4.39 14.29
N ALA A 69 5.61 4.23 13.44
CA ALA A 69 4.41 5.06 13.42
C ALA A 69 3.15 4.20 13.26
N TYR A 70 2.07 4.59 13.93
CA TYR A 70 0.71 4.19 13.55
C TYR A 70 0.14 5.28 12.65
N VAL A 71 -0.28 4.88 11.44
CA VAL A 71 -0.85 5.80 10.46
C VAL A 71 -2.26 5.35 10.11
N GLU A 72 -3.20 6.26 10.30
CA GLU A 72 -4.61 6.14 9.90
C GLU A 72 -4.78 6.61 8.45
N ASN A 73 -5.47 5.79 7.66
CA ASN A 73 -6.11 6.19 6.42
C ASN A 73 -7.63 6.28 6.65
N PRO A 74 -8.19 7.50 6.80
CA PRO A 74 -9.61 7.71 6.99
C PRO A 74 -10.40 7.69 5.67
N GLU A 75 -9.75 7.53 4.52
CA GLU A 75 -10.37 7.52 3.20
C GLU A 75 -11.11 6.20 2.92
N ASP A 76 -12.11 6.24 2.03
CA ASP A 76 -12.80 5.06 1.48
C ASP A 76 -12.03 4.37 0.33
N ARG A 77 -10.76 4.75 0.14
CA ARG A 77 -9.87 4.24 -0.90
C ARG A 77 -8.46 3.98 -0.37
N GLU A 78 -7.71 3.18 -1.10
CA GLU A 78 -6.27 3.04 -0.86
C GLU A 78 -5.52 4.34 -1.15
N VAL A 79 -4.48 4.60 -0.37
CA VAL A 79 -3.59 5.74 -0.52
C VAL A 79 -2.16 5.24 -0.42
N ALA A 80 -1.27 5.68 -1.31
CA ALA A 80 0.18 5.48 -1.15
C ALA A 80 0.79 6.66 -0.37
N GLY A 81 1.72 6.39 0.55
CA GLY A 81 2.40 7.42 1.34
C GLY A 81 3.83 7.04 1.71
N GLN A 82 4.75 7.98 1.57
CA GLN A 82 6.11 7.89 2.11
C GLN A 82 6.09 8.47 3.53
N ILE A 83 6.76 7.79 4.46
CA ILE A 83 6.87 8.25 5.85
C ILE A 83 8.32 8.63 6.14
N GLU A 84 8.49 9.78 6.76
CA GLU A 84 9.80 10.29 7.19
C GLU A 84 9.80 10.48 8.70
N PHE A 85 10.89 10.07 9.36
CA PHE A 85 11.04 10.17 10.81
C PHE A 85 12.08 11.22 11.18
N THR A 86 11.71 12.08 12.13
CA THR A 86 12.63 13.03 12.76
C THR A 86 12.72 12.72 14.25
N ALA A 87 13.91 12.35 14.70
CA ALA A 87 14.19 12.12 16.10
C ALA A 87 14.84 13.35 16.74
N PHE A 88 14.55 13.61 18.00
CA PHE A 88 15.11 14.75 18.74
C PHE A 88 15.85 14.25 19.97
N ASP A 89 17.03 14.81 20.25
CA ASP A 89 17.72 14.55 21.54
C ASP A 89 17.13 15.42 22.67
N ALA A 90 17.73 15.33 23.87
CA ALA A 90 17.32 16.12 25.02
C ALA A 90 17.55 17.63 24.88
N ALA A 91 18.41 18.06 23.94
CA ALA A 91 18.66 19.47 23.62
C ALA A 91 17.76 19.98 22.48
N GLY A 92 16.87 19.15 21.93
CA GLY A 92 16.00 19.48 20.81
C GLY A 92 16.72 19.47 19.45
N LYS A 93 17.95 18.94 19.36
CA LYS A 93 18.63 18.78 18.07
C LYS A 93 17.93 17.69 17.26
N ALA A 94 17.55 18.02 16.03
CA ALA A 94 16.91 17.11 15.11
C ALA A 94 17.93 16.17 14.43
N PHE A 95 17.59 14.89 14.40
CA PHE A 95 18.22 13.80 13.67
C PHE A 95 17.17 13.26 12.70
N LYS A 96 17.17 13.77 11.46
CA LYS A 96 16.34 13.21 10.40
C LYS A 96 16.95 11.89 9.96
N GLU A 97 16.28 10.77 10.26
CA GLU A 97 16.71 9.47 9.71
C GLU A 97 16.07 9.27 8.33
N SER A 98 16.56 10.03 7.34
CA SER A 98 16.42 9.62 5.95
C SER A 98 17.54 8.62 5.62
N SER A 99 17.37 7.40 6.11
CA SER A 99 17.87 6.16 5.49
C SER A 99 19.31 6.17 4.96
N THR A 100 20.26 5.71 5.79
CA THR A 100 21.58 5.26 5.31
C THR A 100 21.51 3.98 4.45
N THR A 101 20.30 3.48 4.12
CA THR A 101 20.03 2.29 3.31
C THR A 101 18.99 2.49 2.17
N LYS A 102 18.90 3.72 1.63
CA LYS A 102 18.10 4.21 0.46
C LYS A 102 16.76 4.91 0.78
N PRO A 103 16.66 6.25 0.61
CA PRO A 103 15.41 7.01 0.82
C PRO A 103 14.48 6.98 -0.38
N GLU A 104 15.05 6.93 -1.58
CA GLU A 104 14.29 7.21 -2.80
C GLU A 104 13.38 6.03 -3.17
N GLY A 105 12.07 6.30 -3.21
CA GLY A 105 11.06 5.38 -3.73
C GLY A 105 10.46 4.39 -2.74
N ARG A 106 10.75 4.46 -1.43
CA ARG A 106 10.01 3.67 -0.42
C ARG A 106 8.75 4.40 0.03
N PHE A 107 7.60 3.84 -0.36
CA PHE A 107 6.28 4.21 0.14
C PHE A 107 5.54 2.94 0.58
N GLU A 108 4.54 3.14 1.41
CA GLU A 108 3.62 2.12 1.90
C GLU A 108 2.23 2.38 1.32
N VAL A 109 1.41 1.34 1.15
CA VAL A 109 0.00 1.50 0.77
C VAL A 109 -0.86 1.28 2.00
N PHE A 110 -1.74 2.24 2.26
CA PHE A 110 -2.66 2.24 3.38
C PHE A 110 -4.04 1.81 2.88
N PRO A 111 -4.57 0.65 3.31
CA PRO A 111 -5.92 0.20 2.95
C PRO A 111 -7.00 1.22 3.36
N PRO A 112 -8.19 1.22 2.72
CA PRO A 112 -9.30 2.10 3.11
C PRO A 112 -9.72 1.86 4.57
N LYS A 113 -10.11 2.94 5.27
CA LYS A 113 -10.58 2.93 6.67
C LYS A 113 -9.71 2.10 7.61
N SER A 114 -8.39 2.23 7.51
CA SER A 114 -7.44 1.39 8.25
C SER A 114 -6.51 2.22 9.12
N THR A 115 -5.98 1.58 10.17
CA THR A 115 -4.80 2.07 10.89
C THR A 115 -3.75 0.98 10.87
N ILE A 116 -2.63 1.23 10.20
CA ILE A 116 -1.54 0.26 10.06
C ILE A 116 -0.27 0.76 10.72
N ALA A 117 0.50 -0.19 11.25
CA ALA A 117 1.79 0.09 11.86
C ALA A 117 2.92 0.07 10.84
N VAL A 118 3.82 1.03 10.94
CA VAL A 118 5.02 1.22 10.10
C VAL A 118 6.22 1.06 11.04
N ALA A 119 7.23 0.30 10.65
CA ALA A 119 8.48 0.21 11.39
C ALA A 119 9.68 0.24 10.43
N LEU A 120 10.63 1.13 10.71
CA LEU A 120 11.89 1.29 9.97
C LEU A 120 13.08 1.04 10.90
N PHE A 121 14.01 0.22 10.43
CA PHE A 121 15.17 -0.20 11.22
C PHE A 121 16.14 0.94 11.46
N LEU A 122 16.54 1.14 12.72
CA LEU A 122 17.51 2.17 13.11
C LEU A 122 18.92 1.78 12.66
N VAL A 123 19.40 2.39 11.58
CA VAL A 123 20.78 2.18 11.09
C VAL A 123 21.69 3.21 11.75
N MET A 124 21.87 3.04 13.05
CA MET A 124 22.74 3.88 13.87
C MET A 124 24.15 3.30 13.88
N ASP A 125 25.15 4.14 13.64
CA ASP A 125 26.54 3.73 13.72
C ASP A 125 26.87 3.25 15.14
N ARG A 126 27.26 1.99 15.26
CA ARG A 126 27.59 1.34 16.54
C ARG A 126 28.98 1.70 17.05
N SER A 127 29.78 2.44 16.27
CA SER A 127 31.12 2.92 16.67
C SER A 127 31.11 3.72 17.97
N ALA A 128 30.00 4.40 18.29
CA ALA A 128 29.85 5.25 19.48
C ALA A 128 29.55 4.50 20.79
N GLY A 129 29.29 3.19 20.77
CA GLY A 129 29.05 2.34 21.95
C GLY A 129 27.72 2.57 22.70
N GLU A 130 27.21 3.80 22.75
CA GLU A 130 25.92 4.14 23.35
C GLU A 130 24.78 4.14 22.32
N LYS A 131 23.62 3.59 22.69
CA LYS A 131 22.37 3.80 21.95
C LYS A 131 21.94 5.25 22.15
N PRO A 132 21.73 6.07 21.10
CA PRO A 132 21.29 7.45 21.27
C PRO A 132 19.93 7.49 21.97
N LYS A 133 19.81 8.40 22.93
CA LYS A 133 18.60 8.63 23.71
C LYS A 133 17.83 9.78 23.09
N PHE A 134 16.78 9.44 22.34
CA PHE A 134 15.85 10.44 21.81
C PHE A 134 14.82 10.83 22.87
N SER A 135 14.57 12.13 23.01
CA SER A 135 13.52 12.71 23.87
C SER A 135 12.14 12.57 23.22
N ARG A 136 12.09 12.65 21.88
CA ARG A 136 10.87 12.63 21.08
C ARG A 136 11.15 12.11 19.67
N ILE A 137 10.20 11.40 19.09
CA ILE A 137 10.18 11.03 17.67
C ILE A 137 8.93 11.67 17.05
N GLU A 138 9.11 12.34 15.92
CA GLU A 138 8.03 12.73 15.01
C GLU A 138 8.07 11.86 13.77
N ALA A 139 6.90 11.66 13.17
CA ALA A 139 6.77 11.09 11.83
C ALA A 139 5.86 12.00 10.99
N GLU A 140 6.26 12.23 9.75
CA GLU A 140 5.48 12.95 8.74
C GLU A 140 5.14 11.99 7.60
N VAL A 141 3.99 12.20 6.94
CA VAL A 141 3.54 11.35 5.84
C VAL A 141 3.26 12.20 4.60
N THR A 142 4.01 11.94 3.54
CA THR A 142 3.85 12.58 2.23
C THR A 142 3.14 11.62 1.30
N THR A 143 1.90 11.95 0.92
CA THR A 143 1.10 11.17 -0.02
C THR A 143 1.76 11.10 -1.39
N LYS A 144 1.57 9.97 -2.07
CA LYS A 144 2.00 9.74 -3.46
C LYS A 144 0.78 9.66 -4.37
N LYS A 145 1.02 9.87 -5.68
CA LYS A 145 0.01 9.69 -6.72
C LYS A 145 -0.59 8.28 -6.66
N ARG A 146 -1.87 8.14 -7.02
CA ARG A 146 -2.55 6.84 -7.14
C ARG A 146 -1.79 5.88 -8.06
N SER A 147 -1.18 6.38 -9.12
CA SER A 147 -0.34 5.64 -10.07
C SER A 147 0.93 5.02 -9.45
N ALA A 148 1.27 5.33 -8.19
CA ALA A 148 2.31 4.63 -7.43
C ALA A 148 1.80 3.35 -6.74
N ILE A 149 0.49 3.20 -6.49
CA ILE A 149 -0.05 1.97 -5.90
C ILE A 149 0.17 0.82 -6.90
N PRO A 150 0.76 -0.33 -6.50
CA PRO A 150 0.90 -1.48 -7.37
C PRO A 150 -0.45 -1.88 -7.99
N GLN A 151 -0.49 -2.25 -9.27
CA GLN A 151 -1.71 -2.75 -9.87
C GLN A 151 -2.03 -4.16 -9.33
N HIS A 152 -3.25 -4.36 -8.87
CA HIS A 152 -3.75 -5.64 -8.36
C HIS A 152 -5.27 -5.73 -8.52
N GLN A 153 -5.80 -6.95 -8.50
CA GLN A 153 -7.22 -7.20 -8.34
C GLN A 153 -7.69 -6.94 -6.90
N GLN A 154 -9.00 -6.96 -6.66
CA GLN A 154 -9.55 -6.74 -5.32
C GLN A 154 -9.13 -7.88 -4.38
N GLY A 155 -8.61 -7.51 -3.21
CA GLY A 155 -8.20 -8.43 -2.15
C GLY A 155 -7.75 -7.66 -0.91
N ARG A 156 -7.24 -8.37 0.09
CA ARG A 156 -6.57 -7.80 1.26
C ARG A 156 -5.64 -8.82 1.90
N PHE A 157 -4.66 -8.36 2.68
CA PHE A 157 -3.96 -9.24 3.60
C PHE A 157 -4.72 -9.35 4.92
N GLU A 158 -4.68 -10.53 5.52
CA GLU A 158 -5.16 -10.78 6.88
C GLU A 158 -4.05 -11.43 7.69
N ALA A 159 -3.84 -10.99 8.93
CA ALA A 159 -2.92 -11.64 9.85
C ALA A 159 -3.67 -12.40 10.93
N GLY A 160 -3.22 -13.64 11.17
CA GLY A 160 -3.61 -14.43 12.33
C GLY A 160 -2.97 -13.92 13.63
N PRO A 161 -3.15 -14.66 14.74
CA PRO A 161 -2.54 -14.31 16.01
C PRO A 161 -1.01 -14.31 15.93
N VAL A 162 -0.38 -13.39 16.64
CA VAL A 162 1.08 -13.35 16.81
C VAL A 162 1.48 -14.39 17.85
N THR A 163 2.26 -15.39 17.46
CA THR A 163 2.81 -16.39 18.38
C THR A 163 4.30 -16.14 18.62
N SER A 164 4.81 -16.63 19.76
CA SER A 164 6.22 -16.56 20.11
C SER A 164 6.74 -17.95 20.45
N GLU A 165 7.78 -18.40 19.74
CA GLU A 165 8.48 -19.65 20.01
C GLU A 165 9.87 -19.39 20.59
N THR A 166 10.10 -19.88 21.82
CA THR A 166 11.44 -19.96 22.39
C THR A 166 11.95 -21.39 22.25
N ARG A 167 12.83 -21.63 21.28
CA ARG A 167 13.48 -22.94 21.12
C ARG A 167 14.47 -23.16 22.27
N SER A 168 14.44 -24.33 22.91
CA SER A 168 15.40 -24.68 23.95
C SER A 168 16.84 -24.50 23.45
N GLY A 169 17.69 -23.81 24.22
CA GLY A 169 19.05 -23.42 23.85
C GLY A 169 19.18 -22.16 22.97
N SER A 170 18.08 -21.55 22.52
CA SER A 170 18.11 -20.24 21.84
C SER A 170 17.97 -19.10 22.85
N ILE A 171 18.85 -18.11 22.77
CA ILE A 171 18.71 -16.82 23.47
C ILE A 171 17.71 -15.87 22.80
N PHE A 172 17.25 -16.20 21.59
CA PHE A 172 16.29 -15.42 20.83
C PHE A 172 14.93 -16.14 20.75
N ALA A 173 13.86 -15.41 21.06
CA ALA A 173 12.50 -15.82 20.74
C ALA A 173 12.20 -15.52 19.27
N LYS A 174 11.62 -16.48 18.56
CA LYS A 174 11.03 -16.24 17.24
C LYS A 174 9.63 -15.70 17.42
N THR A 175 9.26 -14.69 16.64
CA THR A 175 7.85 -14.30 16.47
C THR A 175 7.35 -14.87 15.16
N ILE A 176 6.22 -15.58 15.19
CA ILE A 176 5.62 -16.20 14.01
C ILE A 176 4.22 -15.60 13.82
N VAL A 177 3.88 -15.30 12.57
CA VAL A 177 2.55 -14.83 12.17
C VAL A 177 2.11 -15.60 10.94
N GLU A 178 0.91 -16.16 10.96
CA GLU A 178 0.26 -16.63 9.74
C GLU A 178 -0.35 -15.43 9.02
N VAL A 179 0.10 -15.15 7.79
CA VAL A 179 -0.49 -14.14 6.90
C VAL A 179 -1.27 -14.86 5.82
N THR A 180 -2.52 -14.47 5.62
CA THR A 180 -3.35 -14.89 4.47
C THR A 180 -3.27 -13.82 3.39
N ASN A 181 -2.87 -14.22 2.19
CA ASN A 181 -2.97 -13.43 0.98
C ASN A 181 -4.39 -13.56 0.42
N GLY A 182 -5.28 -12.62 0.70
CA GLY A 182 -6.64 -12.59 0.16
C GLY A 182 -6.74 -11.96 -1.23
N TYR A 183 -5.64 -11.78 -1.96
CA TYR A 183 -5.65 -11.39 -3.36
C TYR A 183 -5.68 -12.66 -4.26
N PRO A 184 -6.34 -12.61 -5.43
CA PRO A 184 -6.42 -13.74 -6.36
C PRO A 184 -5.11 -13.98 -7.14
N GLU A 185 -4.07 -13.21 -6.84
CA GLU A 185 -2.76 -13.22 -7.47
C GLU A 185 -1.69 -13.57 -6.44
N LYS A 186 -0.62 -14.25 -6.88
CA LYS A 186 0.57 -14.44 -6.03
C LYS A 186 1.16 -13.08 -5.70
N VAL A 187 1.55 -12.88 -4.44
CA VAL A 187 2.20 -11.67 -3.95
C VAL A 187 3.66 -11.96 -3.65
N SER A 188 4.56 -11.12 -4.17
CA SER A 188 5.95 -11.02 -3.74
C SER A 188 6.21 -9.66 -3.09
N GLY A 189 7.14 -9.59 -2.13
CA GLY A 189 7.57 -8.31 -1.54
C GLY A 189 6.50 -7.56 -0.74
N GLY A 190 5.51 -8.26 -0.18
CA GLY A 190 4.60 -7.72 0.84
C GLY A 190 5.36 -7.44 2.15
N VAL A 191 4.90 -6.49 2.97
CA VAL A 191 5.56 -6.10 4.23
C VAL A 191 4.71 -6.51 5.42
N LEU A 192 5.31 -7.16 6.40
CA LEU A 192 4.69 -7.51 7.67
C LEU A 192 5.37 -6.76 8.82
N VAL A 193 4.63 -5.89 9.49
CA VAL A 193 5.06 -5.23 10.74
C VAL A 193 4.38 -5.89 11.94
N VAL A 194 5.14 -6.21 12.98
CA VAL A 194 4.62 -6.63 14.29
C VAL A 194 4.89 -5.55 15.32
N MET A 195 3.86 -5.17 16.06
CA MET A 195 3.92 -4.20 17.16
C MET A 195 3.51 -4.89 18.45
N CYS A 196 4.36 -4.84 19.47
CA CYS A 196 4.07 -5.39 20.79
C CYS A 196 3.93 -4.27 21.83
N LYS A 197 2.75 -4.18 22.43
CA LYS A 197 2.46 -3.28 23.55
C LYS A 197 2.59 -4.01 24.90
N ASP A 198 2.97 -3.26 25.93
CA ASP A 198 2.93 -3.70 27.33
C ASP A 198 1.51 -3.59 27.91
N ALA A 199 1.35 -3.94 29.19
CA ALA A 199 0.06 -3.87 29.90
C ALA A 199 -0.46 -2.43 30.09
N ALA A 200 0.39 -1.40 29.93
CA ALA A 200 0.00 0.01 29.96
C ALA A 200 -0.36 0.55 28.55
N GLY A 201 -0.28 -0.28 27.51
CA GLY A 201 -0.58 0.10 26.13
C GLY A 201 0.57 0.80 25.39
N LYS A 202 1.75 0.90 26.00
CA LYS A 202 2.94 1.48 25.38
C LYS A 202 3.62 0.46 24.48
N VAL A 203 4.05 0.88 23.28
CA VAL A 203 4.86 0.01 22.39
C VAL A 203 6.23 -0.20 23.02
N VAL A 204 6.60 -1.47 23.24
CA VAL A 204 7.87 -1.88 23.84
C VAL A 204 8.79 -2.61 22.87
N ASN A 205 8.22 -3.28 21.86
CA ASN A 205 8.98 -3.94 20.81
C ASN A 205 8.27 -3.83 19.45
N THR A 206 9.05 -3.80 18.38
CA THR A 206 8.57 -3.75 17.00
C THR A 206 9.49 -4.57 16.11
N ALA A 207 8.95 -5.18 15.06
CA ALA A 207 9.71 -5.88 14.04
C ALA A 207 9.07 -5.69 12.66
N SER A 208 9.86 -5.74 11.61
CA SER A 208 9.41 -5.62 10.22
C SER A 208 10.16 -6.61 9.34
N THR A 209 9.45 -7.29 8.44
CA THR A 209 10.05 -8.18 7.44
C THR A 209 9.24 -8.17 6.14
N GLN A 210 9.81 -8.71 5.07
CA GLN A 210 9.09 -8.97 3.83
C GLN A 210 8.58 -10.40 3.77
N PHE A 211 7.48 -10.62 3.04
CA PHE A 211 6.93 -11.94 2.78
C PHE A 211 6.44 -12.07 1.33
N SER A 212 6.34 -13.32 0.88
CA SER A 212 5.68 -13.72 -0.37
C SER A 212 4.69 -14.82 -0.05
N ALA A 213 3.55 -14.83 -0.75
CA ALA A 213 2.45 -15.76 -0.52
C ALA A 213 1.68 -16.04 -1.82
N GLU A 214 1.28 -17.30 -2.01
CA GLU A 214 0.49 -17.73 -3.16
C GLU A 214 -0.91 -17.10 -3.15
N ALA A 215 -1.57 -17.06 -4.32
CA ALA A 215 -2.93 -16.54 -4.49
C ALA A 215 -3.92 -17.23 -3.53
N ASN A 216 -4.73 -16.45 -2.80
CA ASN A 216 -5.64 -16.96 -1.76
C ASN A 216 -4.96 -17.85 -0.68
N GLY A 217 -3.63 -17.79 -0.58
CA GLY A 217 -2.81 -18.71 0.20
C GLY A 217 -2.44 -18.22 1.59
N LYS A 218 -2.06 -19.15 2.46
CA LYS A 218 -1.51 -18.87 3.79
C LYS A 218 0.01 -18.99 3.80
N LYS A 219 0.66 -18.10 4.53
CA LYS A 219 2.12 -18.09 4.74
C LYS A 219 2.45 -17.88 6.21
N ALA A 220 3.18 -18.82 6.81
CA ALA A 220 3.89 -18.55 8.06
C ALA A 220 5.07 -17.62 7.78
N VAL A 221 5.14 -16.50 8.50
CA VAL A 221 6.20 -15.50 8.41
C VAL A 221 6.93 -15.43 9.75
N ASP A 222 8.22 -15.77 9.73
CA ASP A 222 9.13 -15.67 10.87
C ASP A 222 9.72 -14.25 10.96
N LEU A 223 9.69 -13.65 12.15
CA LEU A 223 10.41 -12.43 12.48
C LEU A 223 11.42 -12.71 13.62
N SER A 224 12.65 -12.23 13.44
CA SER A 224 13.65 -12.16 14.50
C SER A 224 13.28 -11.04 15.49
N SER A 225 12.54 -11.40 16.53
CA SER A 225 12.17 -10.49 17.62
C SER A 225 13.24 -10.48 18.71
N SER A 226 13.68 -9.29 19.14
CA SER A 226 14.63 -9.12 20.24
C SER A 226 13.97 -8.68 21.56
N GLY A 227 12.64 -8.70 21.65
CA GLY A 227 11.90 -8.18 22.80
C GLY A 227 10.54 -8.83 23.03
N GLY A 228 10.17 -8.97 24.31
CA GLY A 228 8.85 -9.45 24.72
C GLY A 228 7.78 -8.36 24.69
N GLY A 229 6.54 -8.80 24.88
CA GLY A 229 5.34 -7.98 25.03
C GLY A 229 4.12 -8.90 25.01
N SER A 230 3.04 -8.52 25.70
CA SER A 230 1.83 -9.37 25.81
C SER A 230 0.75 -8.99 24.79
N GLY A 231 0.70 -7.73 24.36
CA GLY A 231 -0.27 -7.21 23.40
C GLY A 231 0.30 -7.09 21.99
N CYS A 232 0.81 -8.19 21.40
CA CYS A 232 1.36 -8.17 20.05
C CYS A 232 0.27 -8.22 18.96
N LYS A 233 0.37 -7.33 17.96
CA LYS A 233 -0.48 -7.29 16.77
C LYS A 233 0.37 -7.20 15.50
N ALA A 234 -0.11 -7.82 14.43
CA ALA A 234 0.54 -7.85 13.13
C ALA A 234 -0.23 -7.04 12.08
N TYR A 235 0.51 -6.41 11.18
CA TYR A 235 0.04 -5.46 10.16
C TYR A 235 0.69 -5.82 8.81
N PRO A 236 0.11 -6.77 8.05
CA PRO A 236 0.54 -7.06 6.70
C PRO A 236 0.01 -5.99 5.73
N ARG A 237 0.83 -5.56 4.77
CA ARG A 237 0.50 -4.50 3.81
C ARG A 237 1.29 -4.60 2.51
N MET A 238 0.87 -3.81 1.53
CA MET A 238 1.68 -3.54 0.34
C MET A 238 2.63 -2.36 0.57
N SER A 239 3.72 -2.35 -0.17
CA SER A 239 4.69 -1.27 -0.25
C SER A 239 5.15 -1.09 -1.71
N SER A 240 6.07 -0.16 -1.96
CA SER A 240 6.68 0.01 -3.29
C SER A 240 7.46 -1.20 -3.81
N SER A 241 7.85 -2.15 -2.93
CA SER A 241 8.46 -3.43 -3.32
C SER A 241 7.46 -4.52 -3.65
N THR A 242 6.16 -4.33 -3.39
CA THR A 242 5.16 -5.38 -3.62
C THR A 242 4.87 -5.57 -5.10
N ARG A 243 4.76 -6.82 -5.53
CA ARG A 243 4.42 -7.22 -6.90
C ARG A 243 3.33 -8.29 -6.87
N PHE A 244 2.56 -8.34 -7.95
CA PHE A 244 1.42 -9.24 -8.14
C PHE A 244 1.62 -10.05 -9.41
N GLY A 245 1.26 -11.34 -9.37
CA GLY A 245 1.24 -12.22 -10.54
C GLY A 245 2.59 -12.68 -11.09
N GLU A 246 3.71 -12.32 -10.46
CA GLU A 246 5.04 -12.78 -10.85
C GLU A 246 5.20 -14.30 -10.62
N THR A 247 5.45 -15.05 -11.70
CA THR A 247 6.02 -16.40 -11.64
C THR A 247 7.53 -16.31 -11.42
N GLU A 248 8.05 -17.11 -10.48
CA GLU A 248 9.49 -17.24 -10.18
C GLU A 248 10.30 -17.83 -11.35
#